data_AF-A0A7S2QQC8-F1
#
_entry.id   AF-A0A7S2QQC8-F1
#
_cell.length_a   1.000
_cell.length_b   1.000
_cell.length_c   1.000
_cell.angle_alpha   90.00
_cell.angle_beta   90.00
_cell.angle_gamma   90.00
#
_symmetry.space_group_name_H-M   'P 1'
#
loop_
_entity.id
_entity.type
_entity.pdbx_description
1 polymer ?
#
loop_
_entity_poly.entity_id
_entity_poly.type
_entity_poly.pdbx_seq_one_letter_code
_entity_poly.pdbx_strand_id
1 'polypeptide(L)'
;FGFSFLCMLGLASYTANLAGFLLMADLNTGLHSVTDAVKQRVQICVLQASADMLAASHPGVEKLLVKVDSWGPMFESYHAGQCGAMIMTPEKLMYARAA
;
A
#
# COMPACT_ATOMS: atom_id res chain seq x y z
N PHE A 1 40.27 19.18 -20.66
CA PHE A 1 39.90 19.30 -19.24
C PHE A 1 38.40 19.55 -19.01
N GLY A 2 37.72 20.40 -19.78
CA GLY A 2 36.28 20.68 -19.56
C GLY A 2 35.31 19.51 -19.81
N PHE A 3 35.55 18.68 -20.84
CA PHE A 3 34.65 17.57 -21.18
C PHE A 3 34.61 16.47 -20.10
N SER A 4 35.77 16.06 -19.56
CA SER A 4 35.81 15.09 -18.44
C SER A 4 35.13 15.59 -17.18
N PHE A 5 35.24 16.90 -16.89
CA PHE A 5 34.52 17.50 -15.77
C PHE A 5 33.00 17.45 -15.98
N LEU A 6 32.54 17.71 -17.21
CA LEU A 6 31.12 17.66 -17.57
C LEU A 6 30.56 16.23 -17.51
N CYS A 7 31.33 15.22 -17.94
CA CYS A 7 30.97 13.81 -17.77
C CYS A 7 30.89 13.40 -16.29
N MET A 8 31.83 13.86 -15.45
CA MET A 8 31.81 13.56 -14.02
C MET A 8 30.59 14.18 -13.32
N LEU A 9 30.24 15.43 -13.67
CA LEU A 9 29.04 16.09 -13.15
C LEU A 9 27.75 15.35 -13.59
N GLY A 10 27.69 14.89 -14.84
CA GLY A 10 26.55 14.10 -15.34
C GLY A 10 26.37 12.79 -14.57
N LEU A 11 27.46 12.06 -14.32
CA LEU A 11 27.43 10.83 -13.53
C LEU A 11 27.03 11.09 -12.07
N ALA A 12 27.58 12.15 -11.45
CA ALA A 12 27.26 12.51 -10.07
C ALA A 12 25.78 12.92 -9.90
N SER A 13 25.21 13.63 -10.89
CA SER A 13 23.79 14.01 -10.86
C SER A 13 22.88 12.79 -11.05
N TYR A 14 23.26 11.85 -11.92
CA TYR A 14 22.53 10.60 -12.09
C TYR A 14 22.54 9.74 -10.83
N THR A 15 23.70 9.59 -10.17
CA THR A 15 23.80 8.82 -8.93
C THR A 15 23.07 9.49 -7.77
N ALA A 16 23.08 10.82 -7.67
CA ALA A 16 22.33 11.56 -6.66
C ALA A 16 20.82 11.39 -6.83
N ASN A 17 20.31 11.47 -8.06
CA ASN A 17 18.88 11.26 -8.33
C ASN A 17 18.46 9.81 -8.05
N LEU A 18 19.28 8.84 -8.47
CA LEU A 18 19.02 7.43 -8.18
C LEU A 18 19.00 7.16 -6.67
N ALA A 19 19.98 7.68 -5.93
CA ALA A 19 20.03 7.54 -4.47
C ALA A 19 18.82 8.20 -3.81
N GLY A 20 18.38 9.36 -4.32
CA GLY A 20 17.15 10.02 -3.87
C GLY A 20 15.92 9.14 -4.06
N PHE A 21 15.75 8.52 -5.23
CA PHE A 21 14.65 7.59 -5.49
C PHE A 21 14.70 6.35 -4.61
N LEU A 22 15.89 5.75 -4.43
CA LEU A 22 16.06 4.58 -3.57
C LEU A 22 15.75 4.88 -2.11
N LEU A 23 16.13 6.05 -1.62
CA LEU A 23 15.79 6.50 -0.27
C LEU A 23 14.29 6.77 -0.11
N MET A 24 13.61 7.27 -1.14
CA MET A 24 12.17 7.45 -1.11
C MET A 24 11.40 6.12 -1.20
N ALA A 25 11.95 5.10 -1.86
CA ALA A 25 11.32 3.79 -1.96
C ALA A 25 11.23 3.06 -0.60
N ASP A 26 12.12 3.37 0.35
CA ASP A 26 12.12 2.78 1.70
C ASP A 26 11.23 3.56 2.69
N LEU A 27 10.56 4.64 2.26
CA LEU A 27 9.58 5.31 3.11
C LEU A 27 8.44 4.33 3.41
N ASN A 28 8.42 3.88 4.65
CA ASN A 28 7.43 2.99 5.24
C ASN A 28 6.04 3.69 5.22
N THR A 29 5.42 3.68 4.05
CA THR A 29 4.13 4.34 3.74
C THR A 29 2.94 3.41 4.01
N GLY A 30 3.15 2.36 4.81
CA GLY A 30 2.10 1.44 5.19
C GLY A 30 1.08 2.09 6.12
N LEU A 31 -0.17 1.69 5.98
CA LEU A 31 -1.18 2.04 6.97
C LEU A 31 -0.86 1.34 8.30
N HIS A 32 -0.59 2.12 9.35
CA HIS A 32 -0.31 1.57 10.68
C HIS A 32 -1.59 1.17 11.44
N SER A 33 -2.74 1.70 11.06
CA SER A 33 -4.02 1.44 11.72
C SER A 33 -5.21 1.68 10.79
N VAL A 34 -6.34 1.03 11.09
CA VAL A 34 -7.63 1.24 10.42
C VAL A 34 -8.05 2.71 10.47
N THR A 35 -7.72 3.43 11.56
CA THR A 35 -8.01 4.86 11.71
C THR A 35 -7.20 5.72 10.73
N ASP A 36 -6.00 5.27 10.37
CA ASP A 36 -5.15 5.96 9.39
C ASP A 36 -5.70 5.77 7.97
N ALA A 37 -6.28 4.60 7.69
CA ALA A 37 -7.03 4.33 6.46
C ALA A 37 -8.16 5.33 6.24
N VAL A 38 -8.91 5.64 7.31
CA VAL A 38 -10.02 6.58 7.28
C VAL A 38 -9.53 8.00 7.02
N LYS A 39 -8.44 8.42 7.68
CA LYS A 39 -7.84 9.75 7.49
C LYS A 39 -7.29 9.94 6.09
N GLN A 40 -6.64 8.92 5.55
CA GLN A 40 -6.04 8.92 4.21
C GLN A 40 -7.05 8.58 3.10
N ARG A 41 -8.31 8.28 3.46
CA ARG A 41 -9.41 7.89 2.56
C ARG A 41 -9.03 6.73 1.63
N VAL A 42 -8.30 5.77 2.16
CA VAL A 42 -7.87 4.58 1.43
C VAL A 42 -9.01 3.57 1.39
N GLN A 43 -9.30 3.02 0.21
CA GLN A 43 -10.29 1.96 0.07
C GLN A 43 -9.74 0.65 0.64
N ILE A 44 -10.52 0.03 1.53
CA ILE A 44 -10.15 -1.20 2.21
C ILE A 44 -11.02 -2.33 1.68
N CYS A 45 -10.38 -3.34 1.12
CA CYS A 45 -11.03 -4.59 0.77
C CYS A 45 -11.25 -5.40 2.05
N VAL A 46 -12.48 -5.88 2.26
CA VAL A 46 -12.82 -6.78 3.37
C VAL A 46 -13.74 -7.90 2.91
N LEU A 47 -13.66 -9.03 3.59
CA LEU A 47 -14.62 -10.10 3.38
C LEU A 47 -16.01 -9.65 3.84
N GLN A 48 -17.06 -9.96 3.07
CA GLN A 48 -18.42 -9.53 3.40
C GLN A 48 -18.86 -9.95 4.81
N ALA A 49 -18.42 -11.11 5.28
CA ALA A 49 -18.69 -11.62 6.63
C ALA A 49 -18.06 -10.79 7.76
N SER A 50 -16.98 -10.08 7.51
CA SER A 50 -16.30 -9.24 8.52
C SER A 50 -16.60 -7.74 8.37
N ALA A 51 -17.29 -7.35 7.29
CA ALA A 51 -17.61 -5.96 7.00
C ALA A 51 -18.48 -5.33 8.11
N ASP A 52 -19.49 -6.04 8.59
CA ASP A 52 -20.44 -5.51 9.58
C ASP A 52 -19.80 -5.38 10.97
N MET A 53 -18.93 -6.32 11.34
CA MET A 53 -18.14 -6.23 12.57
C MET A 53 -17.18 -5.03 12.53
N LEU A 54 -16.63 -4.72 11.36
CA LEU A 54 -15.73 -3.60 11.18
C LEU A 54 -16.47 -2.26 11.18
N ALA A 55 -17.63 -2.19 10.51
CA ALA A 55 -18.51 -1.03 10.53
C ALA A 55 -19.02 -0.71 11.95
N ALA A 56 -19.31 -1.74 12.75
CA ALA A 56 -19.71 -1.58 14.15
C ALA A 56 -18.58 -1.06 15.05
N SER A 57 -17.34 -1.49 14.81
CA SER A 57 -16.19 -1.08 15.63
C SER A 57 -15.67 0.32 15.28
N HIS A 58 -15.82 0.77 14.03
CA HIS A 58 -15.28 2.04 13.54
C HIS A 58 -16.32 2.79 12.66
N PRO A 59 -17.17 3.63 13.26
CA PRO A 59 -18.18 4.39 12.52
C PRO A 59 -17.49 5.38 11.56
N GLY A 60 -17.67 5.17 10.26
CA GLY A 60 -17.05 5.97 9.19
C GLY A 60 -16.23 5.16 8.17
N VAL A 61 -15.84 3.93 8.52
CA VAL A 61 -15.14 3.01 7.61
C VAL A 61 -16.08 2.47 6.52
N GLU A 62 -17.37 2.36 6.80
CA GLU A 62 -18.39 1.72 5.95
C GLU A 62 -18.41 2.23 4.50
N LYS A 63 -18.16 3.52 4.27
CA LYS A 63 -18.12 4.12 2.92
C LYS A 63 -16.83 3.85 2.15
N LEU A 64 -15.79 3.41 2.86
CA LEU A 64 -14.46 3.10 2.33
C LEU A 64 -14.27 1.57 2.18
N LEU A 65 -15.27 0.78 2.55
CA LEU A 65 -15.23 -0.68 2.48
C LEU A 65 -15.67 -1.17 1.10
N VAL A 66 -14.77 -1.91 0.45
CA VAL A 66 -15.10 -2.74 -0.70
C VAL A 66 -15.37 -4.14 -0.19
N LYS A 67 -16.64 -4.54 -0.20
CA LYS A 67 -17.09 -5.87 0.24
C LYS A 67 -16.79 -6.88 -0.87
N VAL A 68 -16.08 -7.96 -0.52
CA VAL A 68 -15.74 -9.04 -1.45
C VAL A 68 -16.17 -10.38 -0.86
N ASP A 69 -16.69 -11.26 -1.70
CA ASP A 69 -17.28 -12.54 -1.27
C ASP A 69 -16.24 -13.61 -0.92
N SER A 70 -15.04 -13.52 -1.51
CA SER A 70 -13.99 -14.51 -1.32
C SER A 70 -12.58 -13.93 -1.42
N TRP A 71 -11.60 -14.66 -0.92
CA TRP A 71 -10.20 -14.21 -0.87
C TRP A 71 -9.57 -14.05 -2.26
N GLY A 72 -9.92 -14.90 -3.23
CA GLY A 72 -9.39 -14.82 -4.60
C GLY A 72 -9.62 -13.44 -5.26
N PRO A 73 -10.88 -13.01 -5.43
CA PRO A 73 -11.19 -11.68 -5.99
C PRO A 73 -10.68 -10.55 -5.10
N MET A 74 -10.55 -10.76 -3.79
CA MET A 74 -9.95 -9.76 -2.90
C MET A 74 -8.48 -9.47 -3.24
N PHE A 75 -7.68 -10.50 -3.51
CA PHE A 75 -6.30 -10.34 -3.98
C PHE A 75 -6.26 -9.69 -5.37
N GLU A 76 -7.15 -10.11 -6.27
CA GLU A 76 -7.25 -9.55 -7.61
C GLU A 76 -7.58 -8.06 -7.58
N SER A 77 -8.55 -7.64 -6.77
CA SER A 77 -8.92 -6.23 -6.56
C SER A 77 -7.80 -5.41 -5.93
N TYR A 78 -7.00 -6.01 -5.04
CA TYR A 78 -5.83 -5.34 -4.47
C TYR A 78 -4.73 -5.15 -5.52
N HIS A 79 -4.40 -6.19 -6.29
CA HIS A 79 -3.41 -6.09 -7.37
C HIS A 79 -3.85 -5.18 -8.51
N ALA A 80 -5.15 -5.13 -8.80
CA ALA A 80 -5.75 -4.22 -9.77
C ALA A 80 -5.77 -2.76 -9.29
N GLY A 81 -5.38 -2.46 -8.05
CA GLY A 81 -5.36 -1.12 -7.48
C GLY A 81 -6.74 -0.58 -7.12
N GLN A 82 -7.77 -1.42 -7.07
CA GLN A 82 -9.11 -1.04 -6.62
C GLN A 82 -9.17 -0.86 -5.10
N CYS A 83 -8.30 -1.56 -4.37
CA CYS A 83 -8.14 -1.43 -2.93
C CYS A 83 -6.68 -1.08 -2.58
N GLY A 84 -6.49 -0.10 -1.70
CA GLY A 84 -5.16 0.25 -1.18
C GLY A 84 -4.77 -0.52 0.08
N ALA A 85 -5.71 -1.19 0.72
CA ALA A 85 -5.48 -2.03 1.89
C ALA A 85 -6.40 -3.25 1.91
N MET A 86 -5.95 -4.34 2.54
CA MET A 86 -6.72 -5.57 2.74
C MET A 86 -6.74 -5.93 4.22
N ILE A 87 -7.89 -6.35 4.73
CA ILE A 87 -8.00 -6.89 6.09
C ILE A 87 -8.05 -8.41 6.04
N MET A 88 -7.07 -9.03 6.69
CA MET A 88 -6.90 -10.48 6.70
C MET A 88 -6.67 -10.98 8.12
N THR A 89 -7.02 -12.24 8.35
CA THR A 89 -6.64 -12.92 9.59
C THR A 89 -5.11 -13.10 9.62
N PRO A 90 -4.49 -13.10 10.81
CA PRO A 90 -3.03 -13.18 10.95
C PRO A 90 -2.44 -14.44 10.29
N GLU A 91 -3.19 -15.55 10.28
CA GLU A 91 -2.79 -16.78 9.60
C GLU A 91 -2.63 -16.57 8.09
N LYS A 92 -3.57 -15.88 7.43
CA LYS A 92 -3.54 -15.63 5.99
C LYS A 92 -2.53 -14.54 5.61
N LEU A 93 -2.22 -13.64 6.53
CA LEU A 93 -1.23 -12.58 6.33
C LEU A 93 0.20 -13.14 6.21
N MET A 94 0.51 -14.23 6.91
CA MET A 94 1.79 -14.95 6.77
C MET A 94 1.97 -15.54 5.36
N TYR A 95 0.91 -16.10 4.78
CA TYR A 95 0.94 -16.64 3.42
C TYR A 95 1.02 -15.53 2.36
N ALA A 96 0.33 -14.41 2.57
CA ALA A 96 0.33 -13.28 1.65
C ALA A 96 1.68 -12.54 1.58
N ARG A 97 2.50 -12.59 2.63
CA ARG A 97 3.86 -12.01 2.63
C ARG A 97 4.91 -12.92 2.00
N ALA A 98 4.59 -14.21 1.84
CA ALA A 98 5.49 -15.21 1.29
C ALA A 98 5.30 -15.46 -0.22
N ALA A 99 4.18 -14.99 -0.78
CA ALA A 99 3.85 -15.01 -2.21
C ALA A 99 4.22 -13.68 -2.87
#